data_AF-A0A2S2PKW0-F1
#
_entry.id   AF-A0A2S2PKW0-F1
#
_cell.length_a   1.000
_cell.length_b   1.000
_cell.length_c   1.000
_cell.angle_alpha   90.00
_cell.angle_beta   90.00
_cell.angle_gamma   90.00
#
_symmetry.space_group_name_H-M   'P 1'
#
loop_
_entity.id
_entity.type
_entity.pdbx_description
1 polymer ?
#
loop_
_entity_poly.entity_id
_entity_poly.type
_entity_poly.pdbx_seq_one_letter_code
_entity_poly.pdbx_strand_id
1 'polypeptide(L)'
;MIIEQTMMKSMKTDGGVARGRSTQESVLSRWVYGMHSMNTVCNGLEELSNVKMNTTDQHVDASDSRLKRDINDQKKLLEWFLIHDPFPYFKKIMSIANGVVGDTTINCHNARKVRIASMNKMIGQTFNNIKLKHADKVPPISISRAVKVHN
;
A
#
# COMPACT_ATOMS: atom_id res chain seq x y z
N MET A 1 -16.60 -5.77 9.90
CA MET A 1 -17.28 -6.28 8.70
C MET A 1 -16.83 -5.46 7.50
N ILE A 2 -16.39 -6.13 6.43
CA ILE A 2 -16.05 -5.49 5.15
C ILE A 2 -17.36 -5.29 4.35
N ILE A 3 -17.38 -4.36 3.39
CA ILE A 3 -18.55 -4.02 2.55
C ILE A 3 -19.26 -5.27 2.01
N GLU A 4 -18.51 -6.23 1.48
CA GLU A 4 -19.05 -7.48 0.94
C GLU A 4 -19.76 -8.33 1.99
N GLN A 5 -19.22 -8.42 3.21
CA GLN A 5 -19.83 -9.18 4.30
C GLN A 5 -21.14 -8.54 4.75
N THR A 6 -21.17 -7.22 4.80
CA THR A 6 -22.37 -6.44 5.12
C THR A 6 -23.48 -6.64 4.09
N MET A 7 -23.12 -6.74 2.81
CA MET A 7 -24.05 -7.06 1.75
C MET A 7 -24.53 -8.53 1.84
N MET A 8 -23.59 -9.47 1.93
CA MET A 8 -23.92 -10.91 1.99
C MET A 8 -24.76 -11.29 3.20
N LYS A 9 -24.63 -10.56 4.31
CA LYS A 9 -25.41 -10.73 5.53
C LYS A 9 -26.93 -10.70 5.27
N SER A 10 -27.40 -9.72 4.50
CA SER A 10 -28.82 -9.58 4.17
C SER A 10 -29.24 -10.41 2.95
N MET A 11 -28.29 -10.83 2.09
CA MET A 11 -28.59 -11.75 0.98
C MET A 11 -28.84 -13.19 1.45
N LYS A 12 -28.28 -13.57 2.60
CA LYS A 12 -28.34 -14.93 3.17
C LYS A 12 -29.43 -15.14 4.24
N THR A 13 -30.18 -14.09 4.59
CA THR A 13 -31.33 -14.19 5.50
C THR A 13 -32.44 -15.05 4.91
N ASP A 14 -33.40 -15.45 5.74
CA ASP A 14 -34.59 -16.11 5.23
C ASP A 14 -35.40 -15.17 4.34
N GLY A 15 -35.71 -15.60 3.11
CA GLY A 15 -36.26 -14.73 2.06
C GLY A 15 -35.23 -14.02 1.19
N GLY A 16 -33.94 -14.11 1.52
CA GLY A 16 -32.83 -13.56 0.73
C GLY A 16 -32.55 -14.35 -0.55
N VAL A 17 -31.83 -13.71 -1.48
CA VAL A 17 -31.50 -14.23 -2.81
C VAL A 17 -30.63 -15.49 -2.77
N ALA A 18 -29.72 -15.61 -1.79
CA ALA A 18 -28.73 -16.69 -1.76
C ALA A 18 -29.32 -18.07 -1.46
N ARG A 19 -30.60 -18.15 -1.07
CA ARG A 19 -31.31 -19.42 -0.76
C ARG A 19 -32.15 -19.95 -1.93
N GLY A 20 -31.95 -19.44 -3.14
CA GLY A 20 -32.50 -20.03 -4.37
C GLY A 20 -33.98 -19.74 -4.66
N ARG A 21 -34.60 -18.77 -3.98
CA ARG A 21 -36.02 -18.44 -4.18
C ARG A 21 -36.31 -17.62 -5.45
N SER A 22 -35.34 -16.91 -6.03
CA SER A 22 -35.51 -16.23 -7.33
C SER A 22 -34.17 -15.91 -8.00
N THR A 23 -34.03 -16.27 -9.27
CA THR A 23 -32.86 -16.00 -10.13
C THR A 23 -33.16 -14.94 -11.20
N GLN A 24 -34.34 -14.31 -11.17
CA GLN A 24 -34.70 -13.26 -12.14
C GLN A 24 -33.86 -12.00 -11.92
N GLU A 25 -33.31 -11.46 -13.00
CA GLU A 25 -32.42 -10.29 -12.99
C GLU A 25 -33.09 -9.03 -12.40
N SER A 26 -34.39 -8.86 -12.64
CA SER A 26 -35.19 -7.77 -12.05
C SER A 26 -35.26 -7.85 -10.51
N VAL A 27 -35.27 -9.07 -9.95
CA VAL A 27 -35.27 -9.30 -8.51
C VAL A 27 -33.87 -9.12 -7.94
N LEU A 28 -32.85 -9.65 -8.62
CA LEU A 28 -31.44 -9.48 -8.23
C LEU A 28 -31.03 -8.02 -8.17
N SER A 29 -31.36 -7.24 -9.21
CA SER A 29 -31.07 -5.80 -9.26
C SER A 29 -31.75 -5.04 -8.13
N ARG A 30 -33.03 -5.32 -7.84
CA ARG A 30 -33.75 -4.69 -6.72
C ARG A 30 -33.10 -5.00 -5.37
N TRP A 31 -32.59 -6.22 -5.19
CA TRP A 31 -31.83 -6.57 -3.98
C TRP A 31 -30.50 -5.83 -3.90
N VAL A 32 -29.70 -5.80 -4.97
CA VAL A 32 -28.41 -5.09 -4.99
C VAL A 32 -28.58 -3.59 -4.68
N TYR A 33 -29.54 -2.93 -5.33
CA TYR A 33 -29.79 -1.50 -5.10
C TYR A 33 -30.47 -1.21 -3.75
N GLY A 34 -31.48 -2.01 -3.37
CA GLY A 34 -32.23 -1.78 -2.13
C GLY A 34 -31.43 -2.09 -0.86
N MET A 35 -30.53 -3.07 -0.94
CA MET A 35 -29.72 -3.51 0.20
C MET A 35 -28.76 -2.43 0.68
N HIS A 36 -28.15 -1.68 -0.23
CA HIS A 36 -27.27 -0.57 0.14
C HIS A 36 -28.02 0.46 0.99
N SER A 37 -29.24 0.84 0.56
CA SER A 37 -30.08 1.81 1.29
C SER A 37 -30.62 1.24 2.61
N MET A 38 -30.97 -0.04 2.66
CA MET A 38 -31.54 -0.69 3.85
C MET A 38 -30.49 -1.07 4.90
N ASN A 39 -29.22 -1.16 4.52
CA ASN A 39 -28.15 -1.56 5.43
C ASN A 39 -28.02 -0.63 6.65
N THR A 40 -28.14 0.69 6.46
CA THR A 40 -28.10 1.67 7.56
C THR A 40 -29.25 1.45 8.55
N VAL A 41 -30.45 1.14 8.03
CA VAL A 41 -31.64 0.86 8.86
C VAL A 41 -31.44 -0.45 9.64
N CYS A 42 -30.96 -1.50 8.99
CA CYS A 42 -30.67 -2.78 9.65
C CYS A 42 -29.60 -2.63 10.74
N ASN A 43 -28.52 -1.88 10.50
CA ASN A 43 -27.51 -1.60 11.52
C ASN A 43 -28.09 -0.82 12.70
N GLY A 44 -28.92 0.20 12.45
CA GLY A 44 -29.59 0.94 13.52
C GLY A 44 -30.55 0.07 14.36
N LEU A 45 -31.23 -0.88 13.73
CA LEU A 45 -32.07 -1.86 14.45
C LEU A 45 -31.25 -2.83 15.29
N GLU A 46 -30.10 -3.27 14.80
CA GLU A 46 -29.17 -4.12 15.54
C GLU A 46 -28.60 -3.41 16.77
N GLU A 47 -28.22 -2.14 16.62
CA GLU A 47 -27.78 -1.29 17.74
C GLU A 47 -28.91 -1.07 18.75
N LEU A 48 -30.11 -0.73 18.29
CA LEU A 48 -31.28 -0.52 19.15
C LEU A 48 -31.66 -1.78 19.94
N SER A 49 -31.61 -2.94 19.31
CA SER A 49 -31.96 -4.22 19.93
C SER A 49 -30.80 -4.85 20.71
N ASN A 50 -29.60 -4.27 20.64
CA ASN A 50 -28.36 -4.85 21.16
C ASN A 50 -28.10 -6.28 20.66
N VAL A 51 -28.55 -6.58 19.44
CA VAL A 51 -28.34 -7.88 18.77
C VAL A 51 -27.46 -7.64 17.55
N LYS A 52 -26.34 -8.35 17.47
CA LYS A 52 -25.50 -8.34 16.25
C LYS A 52 -25.81 -9.56 15.41
N MET A 53 -26.30 -9.34 14.19
CA MET A 53 -26.42 -10.42 13.21
C MET A 53 -25.05 -10.67 12.57
N ASN A 54 -24.16 -11.32 13.29
CA ASN A 54 -22.91 -11.79 12.72
C ASN A 54 -23.25 -12.99 11.84
N THR A 55 -23.30 -12.80 10.52
CA THR A 55 -23.34 -13.95 9.62
C THR A 55 -22.06 -14.76 9.80
N THR A 56 -22.20 -16.08 9.89
CA THR A 56 -21.12 -17.03 10.22
C THR A 56 -20.00 -17.05 9.17
N ASP A 57 -20.29 -16.59 7.95
CA ASP A 57 -19.31 -16.47 6.86
C ASP A 57 -18.56 -15.14 6.94
N GLN A 58 -17.74 -15.00 8.00
CA GLN A 58 -16.63 -14.06 7.93
C GLN A 58 -15.63 -14.57 6.89
N HIS A 59 -15.03 -13.65 6.13
CA HIS A 59 -13.90 -14.00 5.29
C HIS A 59 -12.82 -14.60 6.20
N VAL A 60 -12.32 -15.80 5.86
CA VAL A 60 -11.35 -16.55 6.67
C VAL A 60 -10.18 -15.68 7.14
N ASP A 61 -9.68 -14.80 6.27
CA ASP A 61 -8.56 -13.90 6.56
C ASP A 61 -8.92 -12.73 7.49
N ALA A 62 -10.19 -12.35 7.54
CA ALA A 62 -10.71 -11.35 8.47
C ALA A 62 -11.19 -11.96 9.80
N SER A 63 -10.99 -13.26 10.02
CA SER A 63 -11.37 -13.91 11.28
C SER A 63 -10.54 -13.38 12.45
N ASP A 64 -11.15 -13.34 13.64
CA ASP A 64 -10.47 -12.90 14.87
C ASP A 64 -9.15 -13.65 15.13
N SER A 65 -9.08 -14.93 14.73
CA SER A 65 -7.88 -15.75 14.88
C SER A 65 -6.72 -15.29 13.99
N ARG A 66 -7.02 -14.88 12.74
CA ARG A 66 -6.04 -14.37 11.77
C ARG A 66 -5.61 -12.97 12.16
N LEU A 67 -6.57 -12.11 12.52
CA LEU A 67 -6.29 -10.77 13.02
C LEU A 67 -5.37 -10.79 14.26
N LYS A 68 -5.67 -11.66 15.24
CA LYS A 68 -4.80 -11.84 16.43
C LYS A 68 -3.40 -12.32 16.06
N ARG A 69 -3.29 -13.24 15.09
CA ARG A 69 -2.00 -13.74 14.60
C ARG A 69 -1.20 -12.62 13.93
N ASP A 70 -1.82 -11.87 13.03
CA ASP A 70 -1.18 -10.78 12.30
C ASP A 70 -0.70 -9.67 13.24
N ILE A 71 -1.52 -9.29 14.24
CA ILE A 71 -1.11 -8.35 15.29
C ILE A 71 0.10 -8.87 16.06
N ASN A 72 0.10 -10.16 16.40
CA ASN A 72 1.21 -10.76 17.13
C ASN A 72 2.49 -10.83 16.28
N ASP A 73 2.37 -11.16 15.00
CA ASP A 73 3.51 -11.24 14.08
C ASP A 73 4.05 -9.84 13.74
N GLN A 74 3.19 -8.83 13.63
CA GLN A 74 3.60 -7.43 13.53
C GLN A 74 4.41 -7.00 14.77
N LYS A 75 3.98 -7.38 15.97
CA LYS A 75 4.73 -7.09 17.21
C LYS A 75 6.12 -7.74 17.20
N LYS A 76 6.21 -9.02 16.82
CA LYS A 76 7.51 -9.70 16.69
C LYS A 76 8.42 -9.01 15.68
N LEU A 77 7.88 -8.61 14.53
CA LEU A 77 8.66 -7.91 13.51
C LEU A 77 9.16 -6.55 14.03
N LEU A 78 8.32 -5.84 14.79
CA LEU A 78 8.69 -4.57 15.42
C LEU A 78 9.78 -4.77 16.48
N GLU A 79 9.64 -5.76 17.37
CA GLU A 79 10.67 -6.13 18.34
C GLU A 79 11.99 -6.48 17.67
N TRP A 80 11.93 -7.23 16.55
CA TRP A 80 13.11 -7.56 15.76
C TRP A 80 13.79 -6.31 15.19
N PHE A 81 13.03 -5.36 14.62
CA PHE A 81 13.59 -4.09 14.11
C PHE A 81 14.13 -3.17 15.21
N LEU A 82 13.60 -3.25 16.43
CA LEU A 82 14.13 -2.48 17.56
C LEU A 82 15.52 -2.96 17.99
N ILE A 83 15.76 -4.27 17.90
CA ILE A 83 17.07 -4.89 18.20
C ILE A 83 18.02 -4.75 17.00
N HIS A 84 17.47 -4.80 15.79
CA HIS A 84 18.21 -4.74 14.53
C HIS A 84 17.74 -3.55 13.72
N ASP A 85 18.39 -2.39 13.95
CA ASP A 85 18.11 -1.18 13.20
C ASP A 85 18.27 -1.47 11.69
N PRO A 86 17.17 -1.41 10.90
CA PRO A 86 17.23 -1.69 9.48
C PRO A 86 17.95 -0.58 8.71
N PHE A 87 18.11 0.61 9.30
CA PHE A 87 18.76 1.76 8.68
C PHE A 87 19.79 2.39 9.63
N PRO A 88 20.83 1.64 10.03
CA PRO A 88 21.82 2.17 10.95
C PRO A 88 22.53 3.36 10.31
N TYR A 89 22.88 4.34 11.14
CA TYR A 89 23.54 5.55 10.66
C TYR A 89 24.91 5.21 10.09
N PHE A 90 25.10 5.46 8.80
CA PHE A 90 26.39 5.35 8.13
C PHE A 90 26.79 6.71 7.55
N LYS A 91 28.08 7.05 7.67
CA LYS A 91 28.65 8.24 7.02
C LYS A 91 28.62 8.13 5.48
N LYS A 92 28.52 6.92 4.95
CA LYS A 92 28.47 6.63 3.51
C LYS A 92 27.04 6.31 3.10
N ILE A 93 26.67 6.67 1.87
CA ILE A 93 25.36 6.35 1.32
C ILE A 93 25.38 4.89 0.85
N MET A 94 24.34 4.12 1.17
CA MET A 94 24.21 2.73 0.76
C MET A 94 22.87 2.54 0.04
N SER A 95 22.87 1.76 -1.03
CA SER A 95 21.64 1.31 -1.68
C SER A 95 21.04 0.14 -0.92
N ILE A 96 19.79 0.29 -0.48
CA ILE A 96 19.05 -0.75 0.26
C ILE A 96 18.76 -1.97 -0.64
N ALA A 97 18.56 -1.75 -1.94
CA ALA A 97 18.15 -2.81 -2.86
C ALA A 97 19.27 -3.81 -3.18
N ASN A 98 20.54 -3.40 -3.11
CA ASN A 98 21.68 -4.23 -3.53
C ASN A 98 22.91 -4.11 -2.62
N GLY A 99 22.83 -3.36 -1.51
CA GLY A 99 23.93 -3.18 -0.56
C GLY A 99 25.12 -2.35 -1.07
N VAL A 100 25.02 -1.74 -2.27
CA VAL A 100 26.14 -0.99 -2.84
C VAL A 100 26.38 0.28 -2.05
N VAL A 101 27.60 0.43 -1.54
CA VAL A 101 28.05 1.61 -0.81
C VAL A 101 28.67 2.62 -1.77
N GLY A 102 28.15 3.83 -1.77
CA GLY A 102 28.67 4.93 -2.56
C GLY A 102 30.03 5.43 -2.06
N ASP A 103 30.86 5.87 -3.00
CA ASP A 103 32.13 6.54 -2.73
C ASP A 103 31.93 8.04 -2.43
N THR A 104 33.02 8.78 -2.28
CA THR A 104 33.00 10.23 -2.06
C THR A 104 32.54 11.04 -3.27
N THR A 105 32.47 10.44 -4.47
CA THR A 105 32.05 11.11 -5.70
C THR A 105 30.53 11.07 -5.87
N ILE A 106 29.87 10.12 -5.22
CA ILE A 106 28.42 9.94 -5.27
C ILE A 106 27.71 11.00 -4.42
N ASN A 107 26.87 11.80 -5.07
CA ASN A 107 26.11 12.87 -4.46
C ASN A 107 24.59 12.72 -4.67
N CYS A 108 24.09 11.49 -4.89
CA CYS A 108 22.69 11.22 -5.20
C CYS A 108 21.69 11.79 -4.16
N HIS A 109 22.07 11.82 -2.89
CA HIS A 109 21.30 12.46 -1.81
C HIS A 109 21.06 13.97 -2.02
N ASN A 110 21.93 14.65 -2.80
CA ASN A 110 21.79 16.07 -3.12
C ASN A 110 21.03 16.33 -4.43
N ALA A 111 20.39 15.30 -5.02
CA ALA A 111 19.74 15.43 -6.33
C ALA A 111 18.79 16.62 -6.44
N ARG A 112 18.00 16.89 -5.39
CA ARG A 112 17.09 18.03 -5.34
C ARG A 112 17.83 19.37 -5.41
N LYS A 113 18.92 19.53 -4.66
CA LYS A 113 19.71 20.77 -4.63
C LYS A 113 20.34 21.04 -5.99
N VAL A 114 20.94 20.01 -6.60
CA VAL A 114 21.52 20.10 -7.94
C VAL A 114 20.46 20.45 -8.98
N ARG A 115 19.29 19.79 -8.91
CA ARG A 115 18.15 20.11 -9.80
C ARG A 115 17.73 21.57 -9.71
N ILE A 116 17.56 22.11 -8.50
CA ILE A 116 17.14 23.50 -8.31
C ILE A 116 18.18 24.46 -8.89
N ALA A 117 19.47 24.23 -8.62
CA ALA A 117 20.55 25.04 -9.20
C ALA A 117 20.55 24.99 -10.73
N SER A 118 20.32 23.81 -11.33
CA SER A 118 20.21 23.65 -12.79
C SER A 118 18.97 24.33 -13.36
N MET A 119 17.83 24.25 -12.68
CA MET A 119 16.59 24.95 -13.09
C MET A 119 16.76 26.47 -13.07
N ASN A 120 17.42 27.01 -12.04
CA ASN A 120 17.68 28.45 -11.94
C ASN A 120 18.54 28.97 -13.10
N LYS A 121 19.49 28.16 -13.60
CA LYS A 121 20.30 28.52 -14.79
C LYS A 121 19.49 28.58 -16.09
N MET A 122 18.32 27.93 -16.14
CA MET A 122 17.44 27.93 -17.31
C MET A 122 16.48 29.12 -17.33
N ILE A 123 16.27 29.78 -16.19
CA ILE A 123 15.38 30.94 -16.10
C ILE A 123 15.90 32.06 -17.02
N GLY A 124 15.04 32.58 -17.89
CA GLY A 124 15.38 33.66 -18.82
C GLY A 124 16.19 33.22 -20.04
N GLN A 125 16.48 31.93 -20.21
CA GLN A 125 17.13 31.41 -21.42
C GLN A 125 16.09 30.89 -22.42
N THR A 126 16.36 31.11 -23.70
CA THR A 126 15.64 30.45 -24.79
C THR A 126 16.11 29.00 -24.94
N PHE A 127 15.23 28.13 -25.47
CA PHE A 127 15.50 26.69 -25.56
C PHE A 127 16.83 26.34 -26.25
N ASN A 128 17.18 27.07 -27.31
CA ASN A 128 18.43 26.87 -28.06
C ASN A 128 19.70 27.16 -27.23
N ASN A 129 19.60 27.97 -26.18
CA ASN A 129 20.73 28.38 -25.34
C ASN A 129 20.93 27.47 -24.12
N ILE A 130 19.94 26.61 -23.80
CA ILE A 130 20.03 25.68 -22.67
C ILE A 130 21.05 24.58 -23.02
N LYS A 131 22.12 24.49 -22.24
CA LYS A 131 23.13 23.44 -22.35
C LYS A 131 23.13 22.55 -21.10
N LEU A 132 22.84 21.27 -21.28
CA LEU A 132 22.90 20.27 -20.22
C LEU A 132 24.30 19.64 -20.20
N LYS A 133 25.08 19.90 -19.15
CA LYS A 133 26.43 19.34 -19.01
C LYS A 133 26.38 18.05 -18.20
N HIS A 134 27.25 17.10 -18.54
CA HIS A 134 27.44 15.88 -17.76
C HIS A 134 27.88 16.17 -16.31
N ALA A 135 28.62 17.24 -16.07
CA ALA A 135 29.04 17.67 -14.74
C ALA A 135 27.88 18.18 -13.86
N ASP A 136 26.79 18.66 -14.46
CA ASP A 136 25.58 19.08 -13.74
C ASP A 136 24.64 17.90 -13.46
N LYS A 137 24.96 16.69 -13.94
CA LYS A 137 24.21 15.46 -13.67
C LYS A 137 24.62 14.87 -12.32
N VAL A 138 23.61 14.42 -11.58
CA VAL A 138 23.80 13.72 -10.30
C VAL A 138 24.19 12.26 -10.58
N PRO A 139 25.40 11.79 -10.22
CA PRO A 139 25.78 10.39 -10.31
C PRO A 139 24.87 9.46 -9.47
N PRO A 140 24.36 8.37 -10.05
CA PRO A 140 23.61 7.35 -9.31
C PRO A 140 24.54 6.45 -8.49
N ILE A 141 24.01 5.84 -7.42
CA ILE A 141 24.61 4.66 -6.81
C ILE A 141 24.36 3.50 -7.77
N SER A 142 25.37 3.16 -8.57
CA SER A 142 25.34 1.99 -9.46
C SER A 142 26.67 1.25 -9.37
N ILE A 143 26.64 -0.06 -9.66
CA ILE A 143 27.85 -0.87 -9.74
C ILE A 143 28.59 -0.46 -11.01
N SER A 144 29.52 0.49 -10.88
CA SER A 144 30.37 0.93 -11.97
C SER A 144 31.68 0.15 -11.95
N ARG A 145 31.63 -1.17 -12.20
CA ARG A 145 32.75 -1.95 -12.75
C ARG A 145 32.30 -3.39 -13.02
N ALA A 146 32.36 -3.79 -14.29
CA ALA A 146 32.43 -5.20 -14.64
C ALA A 146 33.60 -5.82 -13.86
N VAL A 147 33.33 -6.91 -13.12
CA VAL A 147 34.38 -7.69 -12.48
C VAL A 147 35.22 -8.30 -13.60
N LYS A 148 36.43 -7.77 -13.83
CA LYS A 148 37.40 -8.44 -14.71
C LYS A 148 37.99 -9.61 -13.93
N VAL A 149 37.52 -10.81 -14.25
CA VAL A 149 38.18 -12.05 -13.84
C VAL A 149 39.46 -12.17 -14.65
N HIS A 150 40.61 -12.16 -13.98
CA HIS A 150 41.87 -12.57 -14.59
C HIS A 150 41.97 -14.09 -14.44
N ASN A 151 42.14 -14.77 -15.58
CA ASN A 151 42.46 -16.20 -15.63
C ASN A 151 43.87 -16.45 -15.07
#